data_AF-A0A517KX32-F1
#
_entry.id   AF-A0A517KX32-F1
#
_cell.length_a   1.000
_cell.length_b   1.000
_cell.length_c   1.000
_cell.angle_alpha   90.00
_cell.angle_beta   90.00
_cell.angle_gamma   90.00
#
_symmetry.space_group_name_H-M   'P 1'
#
loop_
_entity.id
_entity.type
_entity.pdbx_description
1 polymer ?
#
loop_
_entity_poly.entity_id
_entity_poly.type
_entity_poly.pdbx_seq_one_letter_code
_entity_poly.pdbx_strand_id
1 'polypeptide(L)'
;MASRIPQRRLLEPAFSALRTCPSCRRTASSPYPFQLFARAVSSKSKRSPASTGNKSVDDYLKQKPKKEAQVVPQRGSVSEDSIFEDAEPDQADFEEDDQVPRQFQETSTSSFQGRNSGSMRTMLDPDPKSRIKFERRVVVRQVKRRGRLTKKELLKRTERESLTKSQWLKTSTKKLGMLARQIAGKPIEEAIVQMRFSKKRVARDVKKHLEYSRDMAIVNRGMGLGKVEGTQGEPIEIELKDGKRKKITDRTGIYVDQAWVGRGPHGNEMDYRARGRAHVMHNPFTSVTVLLKEEATRVRLSEEKRKKFENRKLWLHLPDRPVTAQRQYPLW
;
A
#
# COMPACT_ATOMS: atom_id res chain seq x y z
N MET A 1 42.91 -29.01 61.18
CA MET A 1 43.50 -27.66 61.19
C MET A 1 44.53 -27.57 60.07
N ALA A 2 44.10 -27.23 58.85
CA ALA A 2 44.99 -26.88 57.74
C ALA A 2 44.24 -25.88 56.86
N SER A 3 44.59 -24.60 57.00
CA SER A 3 44.00 -23.48 56.29
C SER A 3 44.43 -23.50 54.81
N ARG A 4 43.47 -23.69 53.91
CA ARG A 4 43.69 -23.48 52.47
C ARG A 4 43.64 -21.97 52.18
N ILE A 5 44.81 -21.38 51.93
CA ILE A 5 44.97 -20.01 51.45
C ILE A 5 44.54 -19.98 49.97
N PRO A 6 43.62 -19.10 49.54
CA PRO A 6 43.33 -18.93 48.12
C PRO A 6 44.48 -18.16 47.45
N GLN A 7 45.02 -18.72 46.37
CA GLN A 7 46.02 -18.07 45.54
C GLN A 7 45.45 -16.79 44.91
N ARG A 8 46.14 -15.68 45.13
CA ARG A 8 45.85 -14.38 44.52
C ARG A 8 45.94 -14.49 42.99
N ARG A 9 44.87 -14.08 42.30
CA ARG A 9 44.84 -13.93 40.85
C ARG A 9 45.92 -12.93 40.43
N LEU A 10 46.85 -13.39 39.60
CA LEU A 10 47.76 -12.54 38.85
C LEU A 10 46.94 -11.66 37.90
N LEU A 11 47.32 -10.40 37.85
CA LEU A 11 46.75 -9.34 37.03
C LEU A 11 46.78 -9.75 35.55
N GLU A 12 45.62 -9.73 34.88
CA GLU A 12 45.54 -9.81 33.42
C GLU A 12 46.19 -8.55 32.80
N PRO A 13 46.97 -8.68 31.72
CA PRO A 13 47.52 -7.53 31.01
C PRO A 13 46.41 -6.72 30.33
N ALA A 14 46.48 -5.40 30.47
CA ALA A 14 45.55 -4.39 29.99
C ALA A 14 45.54 -4.23 28.44
N PHE A 15 45.35 -5.31 27.69
CA PHE A 15 45.19 -5.31 26.23
C PHE A 15 44.00 -6.14 25.75
N SER A 16 42.91 -6.17 26.52
CA SER A 16 41.63 -6.80 26.12
C SER A 16 40.43 -5.84 26.10
N ALA A 17 40.68 -4.52 26.09
CA ALA A 17 39.65 -3.47 26.01
C ALA A 17 39.26 -3.06 24.58
N LEU A 18 39.36 -3.95 23.59
CA LEU A 18 38.79 -3.76 22.24
C LEU A 18 38.08 -5.03 21.75
N ARG A 19 37.24 -5.64 22.60
CA ARG A 19 36.15 -6.50 22.10
C ARG A 19 35.08 -5.60 21.47
N THR A 20 35.27 -5.31 20.21
CA THR A 20 34.28 -4.65 19.35
C THR A 20 33.00 -5.50 19.33
N CYS A 21 31.89 -4.89 19.75
CA CYS A 21 30.55 -5.47 19.71
C CYS A 21 30.22 -5.97 18.28
N PRO A 22 29.80 -7.24 18.07
CA PRO A 22 29.38 -7.73 16.76
C PRO A 22 28.04 -7.15 16.27
N SER A 23 27.35 -6.33 17.08
CA SER A 23 26.15 -5.58 16.70
C SER A 23 26.44 -4.18 16.12
N CYS A 24 27.70 -3.74 16.15
CA CYS A 24 28.11 -2.43 15.66
C CYS A 24 28.83 -2.46 14.30
N ARG A 25 28.96 -3.63 13.65
CA ARG A 25 29.28 -3.68 12.21
C ARG A 25 28.04 -3.31 11.40
N ARG A 26 27.70 -2.03 11.44
CA ARG A 26 27.18 -1.34 10.27
C ARG A 26 28.32 -1.33 9.26
N THR A 27 28.37 -2.31 8.38
CA THR A 27 29.06 -2.11 7.10
C THR A 27 28.43 -0.90 6.45
N ALA A 28 29.22 0.17 6.40
CA ALA A 28 28.94 1.38 5.69
C ALA A 28 28.83 1.04 4.19
N SER A 29 27.60 0.84 3.74
CA SER A 29 27.17 1.14 2.38
C SER A 29 25.80 1.80 2.46
N SER A 30 25.75 2.88 3.24
CA SER A 30 24.74 3.91 3.01
C SER A 30 25.00 4.48 1.61
N PRO A 31 24.09 4.35 0.64
CA PRO A 31 24.12 5.24 -0.52
C PRO A 31 23.68 6.60 0.03
N TYR A 32 24.63 7.36 0.55
CA TYR A 32 24.34 8.74 0.94
C TYR A 32 23.82 9.46 -0.30
N PRO A 33 22.67 10.14 -0.20
CA PRO A 33 22.14 10.91 -1.30
C PRO A 33 23.19 11.97 -1.63
N PHE A 34 23.42 12.20 -2.92
CA PHE A 34 24.10 13.37 -3.44
C PHE A 34 23.89 14.56 -2.51
N GLN A 35 24.95 14.96 -1.81
CA GLN A 35 24.91 16.16 -0.99
C GLN A 35 24.67 17.32 -1.96
N LEU A 36 23.43 17.80 -2.01
CA LEU A 36 23.01 18.95 -2.83
C LEU A 36 23.84 20.21 -2.52
N PHE A 37 24.56 20.24 -1.39
CA PHE A 37 25.42 21.33 -0.97
C PHE A 37 26.90 21.19 -1.37
N ALA A 38 27.34 20.06 -1.93
CA ALA A 38 28.72 19.88 -2.41
C ALA A 38 28.87 20.27 -3.90
N ARG A 39 28.06 21.19 -4.41
CA ARG A 39 27.99 21.56 -5.84
C ARG A 39 28.40 23.00 -6.15
N ALA A 40 29.20 23.64 -5.30
CA ALA A 40 29.58 25.03 -5.50
C ALA A 40 30.97 25.40 -4.99
N VAL A 41 32.03 24.94 -5.66
CA VAL A 41 33.22 25.76 -6.02
C VAL A 41 33.87 25.15 -7.28
N SER A 42 33.27 25.35 -8.45
CA SER A 42 33.99 25.15 -9.71
C SER A 42 33.66 26.36 -10.58
N SER A 43 34.66 27.21 -10.75
CA SER A 43 34.59 28.49 -11.45
C SER A 43 34.10 28.29 -12.89
N LYS A 44 33.26 29.22 -13.32
CA LYS A 44 32.71 29.33 -14.67
C LYS A 44 33.80 29.17 -15.75
N SER A 45 33.81 28.03 -16.42
CA SER A 45 34.23 27.93 -17.81
C SER A 45 33.25 26.99 -18.52
N LYS A 46 32.80 27.37 -19.72
CA LYS A 46 31.93 26.56 -20.58
C LYS A 46 32.62 25.22 -20.89
N ARG A 47 32.44 24.19 -20.07
CA ARG A 47 32.88 22.82 -20.35
C ARG A 47 31.86 21.81 -19.82
N SER A 48 31.72 20.74 -20.58
CA SER A 48 31.06 19.44 -20.33
C SER A 48 30.82 19.07 -18.85
N PRO A 49 29.76 18.29 -18.53
CA PRO A 49 29.35 18.01 -17.15
C PRO A 49 30.54 17.63 -16.27
N ALA A 50 30.75 18.45 -15.23
CA ALA A 50 31.92 18.37 -14.37
C ALA A 50 32.04 16.98 -13.72
N SER A 51 33.23 16.40 -13.89
CA SER A 51 33.66 15.11 -13.35
C SER A 51 33.55 15.09 -11.83
N THR A 52 32.95 14.03 -11.28
CA THR A 52 32.74 13.80 -9.85
C THR A 52 34.04 13.36 -9.17
N GLY A 53 35.21 13.93 -9.51
CA GLY A 53 36.54 13.61 -8.94
C GLY A 53 37.05 12.17 -9.17
N ASN A 54 36.16 11.22 -9.43
CA ASN A 54 36.40 9.81 -9.66
C ASN A 54 36.15 9.51 -11.14
N LYS A 55 37.22 9.48 -11.94
CA LYS A 55 37.15 9.22 -13.40
C LYS A 55 36.31 7.98 -13.73
N SER A 56 36.44 6.91 -12.92
CA SER A 56 35.69 5.66 -13.09
C SER A 56 34.18 5.81 -12.96
N VAL A 57 33.68 6.67 -12.06
CA VAL A 57 32.25 6.91 -11.87
C VAL A 57 31.68 7.73 -13.02
N ASP A 58 32.42 8.75 -13.45
CA ASP A 58 32.02 9.56 -14.60
C ASP A 58 32.04 8.74 -15.90
N ASP A 59 33.00 7.84 -16.06
CA ASP A 59 33.07 6.91 -17.18
C ASP A 59 31.92 5.89 -17.14
N TYR A 60 31.56 5.39 -15.95
CA TYR A 60 30.39 4.51 -15.77
C TYR A 60 29.07 5.22 -16.09
N LEU A 61 28.88 6.47 -15.67
CA LEU A 61 27.67 7.25 -15.95
C LEU A 61 27.57 7.69 -17.43
N LYS A 62 28.72 7.89 -18.10
CA LYS A 62 28.78 8.14 -19.55
C LYS A 62 28.50 6.90 -20.37
N GLN A 63 28.86 5.71 -19.87
CA GLN A 63 28.50 4.46 -20.49
C GLN A 63 26.98 4.26 -20.35
N LYS A 64 26.25 4.48 -21.46
CA LYS A 64 24.86 4.02 -21.55
C LYS A 64 24.85 2.52 -21.25
N PRO A 65 23.92 2.00 -20.41
CA PRO A 65 23.84 0.57 -20.17
C PRO A 65 23.78 -0.12 -21.52
N LYS A 66 24.73 -1.03 -21.79
CA LYS A 66 24.65 -1.89 -22.97
C LYS A 66 23.28 -2.54 -22.88
N LYS A 67 22.41 -2.33 -23.89
CA LYS A 67 21.14 -3.04 -23.97
C LYS A 67 21.53 -4.52 -23.95
N GLU A 68 21.31 -5.19 -22.82
CA GLU A 68 21.47 -6.63 -22.75
C GLU A 68 20.66 -7.19 -23.91
N ALA A 69 21.32 -7.94 -24.80
CA ALA A 69 20.68 -8.47 -25.99
C ALA A 69 19.43 -9.22 -25.52
N GLN A 70 18.27 -8.79 -26.00
CA GLN A 70 17.02 -9.47 -25.73
C GLN A 70 17.25 -10.93 -26.09
N VAL A 71 17.08 -11.85 -25.15
CA VAL A 71 16.79 -13.23 -25.50
C VAL A 71 15.41 -13.17 -26.11
N VAL A 72 15.34 -12.80 -27.39
CA VAL A 72 14.16 -13.02 -28.21
C VAL A 72 13.93 -14.53 -28.08
N PRO A 73 12.81 -14.99 -27.50
CA PRO A 73 12.50 -16.41 -27.55
C PRO A 73 12.50 -16.75 -29.04
N GLN A 74 13.49 -17.54 -29.48
CA GLN A 74 13.50 -18.01 -30.86
C GLN A 74 12.17 -18.74 -31.03
N ARG A 75 11.29 -18.19 -31.87
CA ARG A 75 10.12 -18.92 -32.36
C ARG A 75 10.72 -20.19 -32.97
N GLY A 76 10.45 -21.34 -32.37
CA GLY A 76 10.86 -22.60 -32.95
C GLY A 76 10.26 -22.62 -34.36
N SER A 77 11.13 -22.67 -35.38
CA SER A 77 10.67 -23.04 -36.71
C SER A 77 10.05 -24.42 -36.57
N VAL A 78 8.81 -24.56 -37.02
CA VAL A 78 8.23 -25.86 -37.28
C VAL A 78 9.22 -26.55 -38.24
N SER A 79 9.75 -27.72 -37.86
CA SER A 79 10.67 -28.46 -38.72
C SER A 79 9.98 -28.77 -40.05
N GLU A 80 10.73 -28.77 -41.15
CA GLU A 80 10.27 -28.98 -42.54
C GLU A 80 9.45 -30.27 -42.74
N ASP A 81 9.44 -31.18 -41.77
CA ASP A 81 8.66 -32.44 -41.78
C ASP A 81 7.28 -32.37 -41.08
N SER A 82 6.71 -31.18 -40.84
CA SER A 82 5.45 -31.08 -40.09
C SER A 82 4.21 -31.07 -40.99
N ILE A 83 3.37 -32.07 -40.77
CA ILE A 83 2.11 -32.46 -41.42
C ILE A 83 1.03 -31.37 -41.68
N PHE A 84 1.26 -30.11 -41.30
CA PHE A 84 0.25 -29.04 -41.28
C PHE A 84 0.46 -27.94 -42.34
N GLU A 85 1.27 -28.19 -43.38
CA GLU A 85 1.58 -27.19 -44.42
C GLU A 85 0.53 -27.10 -45.56
N ASP A 86 -0.31 -28.13 -45.74
CA ASP A 86 -1.18 -28.26 -46.93
C ASP A 86 -2.55 -27.55 -46.84
N ALA A 87 -2.64 -26.36 -46.23
CA ALA A 87 -3.91 -25.61 -46.23
C ALA A 87 -3.72 -24.08 -46.28
N GLU A 88 -3.21 -23.59 -47.41
CA GLU A 88 -3.40 -22.20 -47.85
C GLU A 88 -4.68 -22.11 -48.69
N PRO A 89 -5.71 -21.33 -48.31
CA PRO A 89 -6.72 -20.87 -49.24
C PRO A 89 -6.31 -19.51 -49.84
N ASP A 90 -6.60 -19.40 -51.14
CA ASP A 90 -6.21 -18.34 -52.06
C ASP A 90 -6.49 -16.90 -51.57
N GLN A 91 -5.52 -16.03 -51.89
CA GLN A 91 -5.61 -14.58 -51.73
C GLN A 91 -6.70 -14.02 -52.65
N ALA A 92 -7.82 -13.59 -52.06
CA ALA A 92 -8.77 -12.69 -52.70
C ALA A 92 -8.47 -11.26 -52.28
N ASP A 93 -8.35 -10.40 -53.30
CA ASP A 93 -8.13 -8.96 -53.22
C ASP A 93 -9.10 -8.27 -52.25
N PHE A 94 -8.56 -7.62 -51.22
CA PHE A 94 -9.28 -6.63 -50.42
C PHE A 94 -8.69 -5.25 -50.68
N GLU A 95 -9.52 -4.39 -51.27
CA GLU A 95 -9.26 -2.98 -51.52
C GLU A 95 -8.90 -2.24 -50.22
N GLU A 96 -7.86 -1.39 -50.30
CA GLU A 96 -7.38 -0.55 -49.22
C GLU A 96 -8.39 0.58 -48.92
N ASP A 97 -9.29 0.34 -47.96
CA ASP A 97 -9.98 1.42 -47.26
C ASP A 97 -9.06 2.00 -46.17
N ASP A 98 -8.83 3.32 -46.25
CA ASP A 98 -8.10 4.17 -45.32
C ASP A 98 -8.67 4.11 -43.87
N GLN A 99 -8.36 3.04 -43.14
CA GLN A 99 -8.35 3.02 -41.69
C GLN A 99 -7.22 2.12 -41.21
N VAL A 100 -6.01 2.68 -41.16
CA VAL A 100 -4.86 2.07 -40.46
C VAL A 100 -5.32 1.66 -39.05
N PRO A 101 -5.46 0.36 -38.72
CA PRO A 101 -5.52 -0.01 -37.33
C PRO A 101 -4.13 0.30 -36.83
N ARG A 102 -4.00 1.29 -35.92
CA ARG A 102 -2.75 1.49 -35.18
C ARG A 102 -2.37 0.12 -34.67
N GLN A 103 -1.33 -0.45 -35.28
CA GLN A 103 -0.66 -1.63 -34.81
C GLN A 103 -0.42 -1.35 -33.32
N PHE A 104 -1.21 -2.01 -32.47
CA PHE A 104 -1.02 -2.00 -31.03
C PHE A 104 0.18 -2.92 -30.75
N GLN A 105 1.28 -2.67 -31.47
CA GLN A 105 2.58 -3.28 -31.30
C GLN A 105 3.05 -2.85 -29.91
N GLU A 106 2.86 -3.76 -28.95
CA GLU A 106 3.84 -4.10 -27.92
C GLU A 106 4.55 -2.93 -27.23
N THR A 107 3.91 -1.78 -27.05
CA THR A 107 4.45 -0.72 -26.20
C THR A 107 4.36 -1.13 -24.72
N SER A 108 3.56 -2.14 -24.38
CA SER A 108 3.46 -2.71 -23.05
C SER A 108 4.75 -3.41 -22.61
N THR A 109 5.44 -4.16 -23.48
CA THR A 109 6.68 -4.89 -23.15
C THR A 109 7.82 -3.94 -22.76
N SER A 110 7.85 -2.72 -23.29
CA SER A 110 8.87 -1.71 -22.97
C SER A 110 8.90 -1.28 -21.50
N SER A 111 7.76 -1.29 -20.81
CA SER A 111 7.67 -0.86 -19.40
C SER A 111 8.06 -1.95 -18.39
N PHE A 112 8.00 -3.23 -18.80
CA PHE A 112 8.41 -4.38 -17.99
C PHE A 112 9.90 -4.70 -18.13
N GLN A 113 10.55 -4.23 -19.21
CA GLN A 113 12.00 -4.39 -19.45
C GLN A 113 12.88 -3.78 -18.34
N GLY A 114 12.34 -2.91 -17.48
CA GLY A 114 13.04 -2.39 -16.30
C GLY A 114 12.94 -3.27 -15.03
N ARG A 115 12.15 -4.36 -15.05
CA ARG A 115 11.93 -5.21 -13.85
C ARG A 115 12.91 -6.38 -13.81
N ASN A 116 14.21 -6.08 -13.76
CA ASN A 116 15.23 -7.10 -13.60
C ASN A 116 15.22 -7.64 -12.16
N SER A 117 14.76 -8.88 -11.98
CA SER A 117 14.68 -9.55 -10.66
C SER A 117 16.00 -9.49 -9.91
N GLY A 118 17.13 -9.74 -10.59
CA GLY A 118 18.47 -9.66 -10.01
C GLY A 118 18.82 -8.25 -9.49
N SER A 119 18.48 -7.21 -10.25
CA SER A 119 18.73 -5.81 -9.87
C SER A 119 17.82 -5.37 -8.71
N MET A 120 16.54 -5.75 -8.76
CA MET A 120 15.55 -5.41 -7.74
C MET A 120 15.74 -6.19 -6.44
N ARG A 121 16.37 -7.37 -6.47
CA ARG A 121 16.50 -8.27 -5.31
C ARG A 121 17.10 -7.57 -4.10
N THR A 122 18.12 -6.75 -4.29
CA THR A 122 18.77 -6.00 -3.20
C THR A 122 17.83 -5.02 -2.52
N MET A 123 16.89 -4.42 -3.26
CA MET A 123 15.92 -3.45 -2.74
C MET A 123 14.64 -4.13 -2.21
N LEU A 124 14.20 -5.21 -2.85
CA LEU A 124 12.98 -5.95 -2.47
C LEU A 124 13.20 -6.86 -1.25
N ASP A 125 14.36 -7.51 -1.15
CA ASP A 125 14.70 -8.47 -0.08
C ASP A 125 16.03 -8.08 0.60
N PRO A 126 16.05 -6.98 1.38
CA PRO A 126 17.29 -6.49 2.01
C PRO A 126 17.82 -7.44 3.09
N ASP A 127 16.97 -8.27 3.71
CA ASP A 127 17.38 -9.28 4.69
C ASP A 127 16.72 -10.64 4.42
N PRO A 128 17.35 -11.49 3.58
CA PRO A 128 16.77 -12.77 3.20
C PRO A 128 16.68 -13.76 4.37
N LYS A 129 17.55 -13.65 5.38
CA LYS A 129 17.57 -14.59 6.52
C LYS A 129 16.34 -14.43 7.40
N SER A 130 15.92 -13.19 7.68
CA SER A 130 14.70 -12.96 8.46
C SER A 130 13.45 -13.33 7.67
N ARG A 131 13.41 -13.07 6.35
CA ARG A 131 12.32 -13.51 5.47
C ARG A 131 12.13 -15.02 5.52
N ILE A 132 13.19 -15.81 5.35
CA ILE A 132 13.11 -17.29 5.40
C ILE A 132 12.59 -17.78 6.77
N LYS A 133 13.05 -17.19 7.88
CA LYS A 133 12.56 -17.53 9.22
C LYS A 133 11.07 -17.19 9.39
N PHE A 134 10.63 -16.05 8.85
CA PHE A 134 9.24 -15.65 8.85
C PHE A 134 8.37 -16.59 8.01
N GLU A 135 8.82 -16.93 6.81
CA GLU A 135 8.17 -17.86 5.89
C GLU A 135 7.98 -19.23 6.54
N ARG A 136 9.04 -19.81 7.12
CA ARG A 136 8.96 -21.05 7.90
C ARG A 136 7.90 -20.97 9.01
N ARG A 137 7.86 -19.85 9.75
CA ARG A 137 6.85 -19.65 10.82
C ARG A 137 5.43 -19.61 10.27
N VAL A 138 5.21 -18.95 9.13
CA VAL A 138 3.90 -18.87 8.46
C VAL A 138 3.48 -20.25 7.95
N VAL A 139 4.37 -20.97 7.28
CA VAL A 139 4.12 -22.33 6.76
C VAL A 139 3.76 -23.28 7.90
N VAL A 140 4.53 -23.30 9.00
CA VAL A 140 4.22 -24.13 10.17
C VAL A 140 2.84 -23.78 10.75
N ARG A 141 2.46 -22.50 10.79
CA ARG A 141 1.12 -22.08 11.25
C ARG A 141 0.02 -22.57 10.32
N GLN A 142 0.24 -22.52 9.02
CA GLN A 142 -0.71 -23.01 8.01
C GLN A 142 -0.90 -24.53 8.11
N VAL A 143 0.20 -25.29 8.26
CA VAL A 143 0.16 -26.74 8.46
C VAL A 143 -0.58 -27.10 9.75
N LYS A 144 -0.31 -26.40 10.87
CA LYS A 144 -1.04 -26.60 12.14
C LYS A 144 -2.55 -26.38 12.00
N ARG A 145 -2.98 -25.44 11.16
CA ARG A 145 -4.40 -25.19 10.86
C ARG A 145 -4.97 -26.11 9.78
N ARG A 146 -4.17 -27.04 9.24
CA ARG A 146 -4.55 -27.94 8.15
C ARG A 146 -5.12 -27.17 6.94
N GLY A 147 -4.56 -26.00 6.64
CA GLY A 147 -5.01 -25.13 5.54
C GLY A 147 -6.30 -24.34 5.79
N ARG A 148 -6.94 -24.44 6.97
CA ARG A 148 -8.15 -23.65 7.28
C ARG A 148 -7.81 -22.17 7.42
N LEU A 149 -8.45 -21.34 6.60
CA LEU A 149 -8.31 -19.89 6.62
C LEU A 149 -9.18 -19.27 7.73
N THR A 150 -8.63 -18.25 8.38
CA THR A 150 -9.43 -17.39 9.26
C THR A 150 -10.27 -16.42 8.44
N LYS A 151 -11.38 -15.93 9.00
CA LYS A 151 -12.22 -14.90 8.35
C LYS A 151 -11.40 -13.70 7.87
N LYS A 152 -10.42 -13.25 8.66
CA LYS A 152 -9.53 -12.13 8.28
C LYS A 152 -8.65 -12.46 7.06
N GLU A 153 -8.11 -13.67 6.99
CA GLU A 153 -7.29 -14.12 5.85
C GLU A 153 -8.14 -14.27 4.58
N LEU A 154 -9.35 -14.83 4.71
CA LEU A 154 -10.30 -14.94 3.60
C LEU A 154 -10.67 -13.56 3.05
N LEU A 155 -11.08 -12.62 3.91
CA LEU A 155 -11.45 -11.27 3.49
C LEU A 155 -10.30 -10.52 2.80
N LYS A 156 -9.07 -10.64 3.31
CA LYS A 156 -7.89 -10.03 2.68
C LYS A 156 -7.55 -10.62 1.30
N ARG A 157 -7.99 -11.85 1.03
CA ARG A 157 -7.80 -12.51 -0.27
C ARG A 157 -8.90 -12.12 -1.26
N THR A 158 -10.14 -11.96 -0.79
CA THR A 158 -11.31 -11.74 -1.64
C THR A 158 -11.62 -10.27 -1.89
N GLU A 159 -11.43 -9.41 -0.88
CA GLU A 159 -11.77 -7.99 -0.97
C GLU A 159 -10.52 -7.14 -1.18
N ARG A 160 -10.62 -6.20 -2.14
CA ARG A 160 -9.54 -5.24 -2.41
C ARG A 160 -9.71 -4.00 -1.53
N GLU A 161 -8.60 -3.51 -1.01
CA GLU A 161 -8.53 -2.26 -0.27
C GLU A 161 -7.29 -1.44 -0.68
N SER A 162 -7.43 -0.12 -0.72
CA SER A 162 -6.31 0.80 -0.91
C SER A 162 -6.28 1.82 0.22
N LEU A 163 -5.19 1.82 0.98
CA LEU A 163 -4.93 2.81 2.01
C LEU A 163 -3.97 3.84 1.43
N THR A 164 -4.39 5.11 1.41
CA THR A 164 -3.55 6.21 0.92
C THR A 164 -3.53 7.33 1.95
N LYS A 165 -2.35 7.92 2.17
CA LYS A 165 -2.13 9.01 3.11
C LYS A 165 -1.77 10.29 2.35
N SER A 166 -2.36 11.42 2.75
CA SER A 166 -2.08 12.71 2.14
C SER A 166 -0.72 13.27 2.56
N GLN A 167 -0.29 14.30 1.83
CA GLN A 167 0.77 15.21 2.28
C GLN A 167 0.34 15.97 3.54
N TRP A 168 1.29 16.68 4.17
CA TRP A 168 1.03 17.51 5.34
C TRP A 168 0.28 18.80 4.96
N LEU A 169 -0.95 18.92 5.43
CA LEU A 169 -1.85 20.05 5.23
C LEU A 169 -1.70 21.04 6.38
N LYS A 170 -1.67 22.35 6.06
CA LYS A 170 -1.64 23.43 7.07
C LYS A 170 -3.02 23.64 7.68
N THR A 171 -3.41 22.76 8.60
CA THR A 171 -4.66 22.82 9.34
C THR A 171 -4.59 21.98 10.61
N SER A 172 -5.53 22.20 11.53
CA SER A 172 -5.71 21.42 12.75
C SER A 172 -6.53 20.16 12.50
N THR A 173 -6.29 19.11 13.30
CA THR A 173 -7.02 17.84 13.21
C THR A 173 -8.50 18.01 13.44
N LYS A 174 -8.91 18.93 14.32
CA LYS A 174 -10.31 19.23 14.62
C LYS A 174 -11.05 19.78 13.40
N LYS A 175 -10.42 20.72 12.68
CA LYS A 175 -10.99 21.36 11.48
C LYS A 175 -11.07 20.36 10.31
N LEU A 176 -10.00 19.60 10.11
CA LEU A 176 -9.90 18.61 9.05
C LEU A 176 -10.80 17.39 9.31
N GLY A 177 -10.97 17.00 10.57
CA GLY A 177 -11.83 15.89 10.98
C GLY A 177 -13.32 16.10 10.67
N MET A 178 -13.78 17.35 10.54
CA MET A 178 -15.14 17.64 10.06
C MET A 178 -15.31 17.22 8.59
N LEU A 179 -14.31 17.52 7.75
CA LEU A 179 -14.33 17.12 6.33
C LEU A 179 -14.15 15.61 6.17
N ALA A 180 -13.26 14.98 6.95
CA ALA A 180 -13.07 13.53 6.90
C ALA A 180 -14.36 12.77 7.23
N ARG A 181 -15.11 13.22 8.24
CA ARG A 181 -16.43 12.65 8.57
C ARG A 181 -17.47 12.85 7.45
N GLN A 182 -17.43 13.99 6.75
CA GLN A 182 -18.36 14.28 5.66
C GLN A 182 -18.17 13.36 4.44
N ILE A 183 -16.93 12.97 4.13
CA ILE A 183 -16.62 12.10 2.99
C ILE A 183 -16.68 10.60 3.33
N ALA A 184 -16.57 10.23 4.60
CA ALA A 184 -16.66 8.84 5.03
C ALA A 184 -18.01 8.23 4.65
N GLY A 185 -18.00 7.05 4.04
CA GLY A 185 -19.20 6.36 3.59
C GLY A 185 -19.77 6.84 2.25
N LYS A 186 -19.17 7.82 1.58
CA LYS A 186 -19.61 8.24 0.24
C LYS A 186 -18.89 7.45 -0.86
N PRO A 187 -19.52 7.21 -2.03
CA PRO A 187 -18.79 6.75 -3.20
C PRO A 187 -17.72 7.78 -3.59
N ILE A 188 -16.62 7.32 -4.19
CA ILE A 188 -15.43 8.17 -4.39
C ILE A 188 -15.75 9.43 -5.22
N GLU A 189 -16.56 9.28 -6.26
CA GLU A 189 -16.95 10.39 -7.14
C GLU A 189 -17.84 11.42 -6.42
N GLU A 190 -18.79 10.95 -5.60
CA GLU A 190 -19.61 11.87 -4.80
C GLU A 190 -18.74 12.60 -3.76
N ALA A 191 -17.76 11.93 -3.15
CA ALA A 191 -16.84 12.58 -2.23
C ALA A 191 -16.01 13.67 -2.93
N ILE A 192 -15.53 13.43 -4.16
CA ILE A 192 -14.81 14.43 -4.97
C ILE A 192 -15.72 15.62 -5.28
N VAL A 193 -16.96 15.38 -5.70
CA VAL A 193 -17.96 16.42 -5.96
C VAL A 193 -18.24 17.25 -4.69
N GLN A 194 -18.39 16.60 -3.54
CA GLN A 194 -18.61 17.27 -2.27
C GLN A 194 -17.44 18.16 -1.86
N MET A 195 -16.20 17.73 -2.11
CA MET A 195 -15.01 18.56 -1.86
C MET A 195 -14.87 19.69 -2.87
N ARG A 196 -15.30 19.50 -4.12
CA ARG A 196 -15.31 20.54 -5.16
C ARG A 196 -16.19 21.74 -4.76
N PHE A 197 -17.36 21.50 -4.18
CA PHE A 197 -18.31 22.55 -3.80
C PHE A 197 -18.20 22.99 -2.34
N SER A 198 -17.27 22.42 -1.56
CA SER A 198 -17.08 22.81 -0.17
C SER A 198 -16.38 24.17 -0.06
N LYS A 199 -16.93 25.04 0.79
CA LYS A 199 -16.38 26.39 1.06
C LYS A 199 -15.08 26.37 1.88
N LYS A 200 -14.69 25.22 2.45
CA LYS A 200 -13.51 25.13 3.34
C LYS A 200 -12.22 25.17 2.51
N ARG A 201 -11.26 26.01 2.89
CA ARG A 201 -9.95 26.15 2.20
C ARG A 201 -9.28 24.80 1.92
N VAL A 202 -9.26 23.93 2.94
CA VAL A 202 -8.58 22.62 2.88
C VAL A 202 -9.31 21.62 1.96
N ALA A 203 -10.57 21.87 1.57
CA ALA A 203 -11.31 20.97 0.70
C ALA A 203 -10.65 20.83 -0.68
N ARG A 204 -9.96 21.87 -1.18
CA ARG A 204 -9.20 21.82 -2.43
C ARG A 204 -8.08 20.77 -2.38
N ASP A 205 -7.37 20.69 -1.25
CA ASP A 205 -6.28 19.72 -1.07
C ASP A 205 -6.82 18.31 -0.84
N VAL A 206 -7.92 18.18 -0.10
CA VAL A 206 -8.61 16.88 0.08
C VAL A 206 -9.15 16.37 -1.24
N LYS A 207 -9.69 17.22 -2.11
CA LYS A 207 -10.14 16.85 -3.46
C LYS A 207 -8.99 16.24 -4.27
N LYS A 208 -7.84 16.93 -4.34
CA LYS A 208 -6.63 16.42 -5.01
C LYS A 208 -6.18 15.07 -4.44
N HIS A 209 -6.27 14.94 -3.11
CA HIS A 209 -5.91 13.69 -2.45
C HIS A 209 -6.88 12.54 -2.79
N LEU A 210 -8.19 12.82 -2.92
CA LEU A 210 -9.18 11.82 -3.34
C LEU A 210 -8.99 11.39 -4.79
N GLU A 211 -8.71 12.34 -5.69
CA GLU A 211 -8.35 12.05 -7.09
C GLU A 211 -7.12 11.12 -7.14
N TYR A 212 -6.04 11.50 -6.45
CA TYR A 212 -4.84 10.66 -6.34
C TYR A 212 -5.13 9.28 -5.74
N SER A 213 -5.96 9.21 -4.69
CA SER A 213 -6.28 7.94 -4.03
C SER A 213 -7.10 7.02 -4.93
N ARG A 214 -8.02 7.58 -5.73
CA ARG A 214 -8.77 6.84 -6.76
C ARG A 214 -7.81 6.26 -7.79
N ASP A 215 -6.89 7.07 -8.30
CA ASP A 215 -5.95 6.64 -9.32
C ASP A 215 -5.00 5.55 -8.80
N MET A 216 -4.51 5.68 -7.55
CA MET A 216 -3.73 4.64 -6.88
C MET A 216 -4.54 3.36 -6.62
N ALA A 217 -5.83 3.49 -6.29
CA ALA A 217 -6.73 2.34 -6.13
C ALA A 217 -6.93 1.56 -7.44
N ILE A 218 -7.08 2.27 -8.55
CA ILE A 218 -7.23 1.65 -9.88
C ILE A 218 -5.90 1.01 -10.30
N VAL A 219 -4.80 1.77 -10.28
CA VAL A 219 -3.51 1.32 -10.82
C VAL A 219 -2.86 0.23 -9.95
N ASN A 220 -2.80 0.41 -8.62
CA ASN A 220 -2.06 -0.52 -7.76
C ASN A 220 -2.91 -1.73 -7.33
N ARG A 221 -4.23 -1.56 -7.19
CA ARG A 221 -5.12 -2.61 -6.67
C ARG A 221 -6.10 -3.16 -7.70
N GLY A 222 -6.24 -2.54 -8.86
CA GLY A 222 -7.19 -2.97 -9.90
C GLY A 222 -8.65 -2.79 -9.49
N MET A 223 -8.97 -1.79 -8.66
CA MET A 223 -10.35 -1.52 -8.24
C MET A 223 -11.12 -0.73 -9.31
N GLY A 224 -12.45 -0.89 -9.36
CA GLY A 224 -13.33 -0.06 -10.21
C GLY A 224 -13.32 -0.36 -11.71
N LEU A 225 -12.67 -1.46 -12.14
CA LEU A 225 -12.56 -1.84 -13.56
C LEU A 225 -13.72 -2.71 -14.07
N GLY A 226 -14.67 -3.08 -13.22
CA GLY A 226 -15.75 -4.00 -13.61
C GLY A 226 -16.64 -3.47 -14.74
N LYS A 227 -16.67 -2.16 -14.99
CA LYS A 227 -17.40 -1.61 -16.15
C LYS A 227 -16.79 -2.04 -17.49
N VAL A 228 -15.46 -2.00 -17.56
CA VAL A 228 -14.69 -2.34 -18.77
C VAL A 228 -14.62 -3.85 -18.94
N GLU A 229 -14.48 -4.59 -17.83
CA GLU A 229 -14.37 -6.05 -17.83
C GLU A 229 -15.72 -6.77 -17.95
N GLY A 230 -16.86 -6.06 -17.82
CA GLY A 230 -18.20 -6.67 -17.78
C GLY A 230 -18.57 -7.33 -16.44
N THR A 231 -17.69 -7.29 -15.44
CA THR A 231 -17.87 -7.90 -14.11
C THR A 231 -18.74 -7.06 -13.15
N GLN A 232 -19.71 -6.29 -13.67
CA GLN A 232 -20.51 -5.35 -12.86
C GLN A 232 -21.43 -6.09 -11.85
N GLY A 233 -21.87 -7.29 -12.21
CA GLY A 233 -22.82 -8.09 -11.45
C GLY A 233 -24.25 -7.54 -11.55
N GLU A 234 -25.21 -8.26 -10.96
CA GLU A 234 -26.59 -7.81 -10.94
C GLU A 234 -26.79 -6.66 -9.95
N PRO A 235 -27.71 -5.71 -10.25
CA PRO A 235 -27.99 -4.60 -9.37
C PRO A 235 -28.68 -5.08 -8.09
N ILE A 236 -28.06 -4.82 -6.92
CA ILE A 236 -28.56 -5.25 -5.61
C ILE A 236 -28.91 -4.04 -4.77
N GLU A 237 -30.07 -4.08 -4.13
CA GLU A 237 -30.43 -3.13 -3.09
C GLU A 237 -29.87 -3.59 -1.74
N ILE A 238 -29.08 -2.72 -1.11
CA ILE A 238 -28.47 -2.98 0.19
C ILE A 238 -28.90 -1.96 1.22
N GLU A 239 -28.82 -2.33 2.50
CA GLU A 239 -28.85 -1.40 3.61
C GLU A 239 -27.43 -1.04 4.04
N LEU A 240 -27.13 0.25 4.08
CA LEU A 240 -25.88 0.76 4.64
C LEU A 240 -25.88 0.61 6.17
N LYS A 241 -24.69 0.79 6.76
CA LYS A 241 -24.50 0.83 8.21
C LYS A 241 -25.38 1.90 8.88
N ASP A 242 -25.63 3.00 8.19
CA ASP A 242 -26.43 4.14 8.66
C ASP A 242 -27.95 3.90 8.51
N GLY A 243 -28.38 2.74 8.01
CA GLY A 243 -29.79 2.41 7.76
C GLY A 243 -30.35 2.91 6.43
N LYS A 244 -29.59 3.71 5.68
CA LYS A 244 -29.98 4.17 4.34
C LYS A 244 -29.97 3.01 3.35
N ARG A 245 -31.00 2.93 2.49
CA ARG A 245 -31.03 2.00 1.35
C ARG A 245 -30.23 2.57 0.19
N LYS A 246 -29.47 1.72 -0.49
CA LYS A 246 -28.68 2.08 -1.68
C LYS A 246 -28.79 0.96 -2.71
N LYS A 247 -29.09 1.33 -3.95
CA LYS A 247 -28.98 0.43 -5.10
C LYS A 247 -27.54 0.45 -5.62
N ILE A 248 -26.86 -0.69 -5.58
CA ILE A 248 -25.53 -0.87 -6.16
C ILE A 248 -25.73 -1.48 -7.54
N THR A 249 -25.33 -0.76 -8.59
CA THR A 249 -25.26 -1.32 -9.95
C THR A 249 -23.98 -2.12 -10.15
N ASP A 250 -22.86 -1.63 -9.60
CA ASP A 250 -21.53 -2.19 -9.87
C ASP A 250 -20.87 -2.63 -8.56
N ARG A 251 -20.57 -3.93 -8.42
CA ARG A 251 -19.91 -4.47 -7.22
C ARG A 251 -18.46 -3.97 -7.05
N THR A 252 -17.79 -3.66 -8.15
CA THR A 252 -16.40 -3.17 -8.15
C THR A 252 -16.28 -1.67 -7.88
N GLY A 253 -17.40 -0.95 -7.78
CA GLY A 253 -17.40 0.49 -7.57
C GLY A 253 -16.63 0.90 -6.31
N ILE A 254 -15.87 1.99 -6.39
CA ILE A 254 -14.99 2.43 -5.30
C ILE A 254 -15.74 3.37 -4.36
N TYR A 255 -15.65 3.11 -3.06
CA TYR A 255 -16.18 4.00 -2.03
C TYR A 255 -15.17 4.25 -0.90
N VAL A 256 -15.40 5.34 -0.17
CA VAL A 256 -14.62 5.70 1.01
C VAL A 256 -15.16 4.92 2.21
N ASP A 257 -14.46 3.86 2.63
CA ASP A 257 -14.83 3.06 3.81
C ASP A 257 -14.55 3.82 5.09
N GLN A 258 -13.33 4.33 5.21
CA GLN A 258 -12.88 5.08 6.37
C GLN A 258 -12.08 6.29 5.93
N ALA A 259 -12.24 7.40 6.65
CA ALA A 259 -11.41 8.58 6.51
C ALA A 259 -11.10 9.11 7.90
N TRP A 260 -9.81 9.26 8.22
CA TRP A 260 -9.36 9.77 9.50
C TRP A 260 -8.19 10.73 9.32
N VAL A 261 -7.87 11.46 10.39
CA VAL A 261 -6.87 12.53 10.36
C VAL A 261 -5.74 12.22 11.33
N GLY A 262 -4.51 12.32 10.86
CA GLY A 262 -3.29 12.22 11.66
C GLY A 262 -2.70 13.59 11.99
N ARG A 263 -1.98 13.68 13.13
CA ARG A 263 -1.16 14.84 13.48
C ARG A 263 0.17 14.78 12.74
N GLY A 264 0.65 15.93 12.28
CA GLY A 264 1.96 16.11 11.67
C GLY A 264 2.91 16.88 12.58
N PRO A 265 4.08 17.30 12.06
CA PRO A 265 4.96 18.23 12.78
C PRO A 265 4.24 19.56 13.02
N HIS A 266 4.51 20.20 14.16
CA HIS A 266 3.91 21.49 14.51
C HIS A 266 4.99 22.55 14.50
N GLY A 267 4.68 23.73 13.95
CA GLY A 267 5.50 24.92 14.19
C GLY A 267 5.13 25.52 15.55
N ASN A 268 6.06 26.23 16.17
CA ASN A 268 5.82 26.98 17.39
C ASN A 268 6.09 28.46 17.13
N GLU A 269 5.26 29.32 17.69
CA GLU A 269 5.35 30.77 17.58
C GLU A 269 5.04 31.38 18.94
N MET A 270 5.67 32.49 19.30
CA MET A 270 5.43 33.11 20.61
C MET A 270 4.30 34.13 20.51
N ASP A 271 3.26 33.98 21.34
CA ASP A 271 2.14 34.90 21.49
C ASP A 271 2.39 35.80 22.70
N TYR A 272 2.86 37.02 22.44
CA TYR A 272 3.14 38.02 23.47
C TYR A 272 1.86 38.71 23.92
N ARG A 273 1.61 38.70 25.24
CA ARG A 273 0.42 39.29 25.87
C ARG A 273 0.80 40.42 26.83
N ALA A 274 -0.19 41.20 27.21
CA ALA A 274 -0.05 42.25 28.21
C ALA A 274 0.52 41.71 29.53
N ARG A 275 1.15 42.61 30.31
CA ARG A 275 1.77 42.31 31.62
C ARG A 275 2.94 41.30 31.53
N GLY A 276 3.74 41.37 30.47
CA GLY A 276 4.96 40.56 30.30
C GLY A 276 4.72 39.05 30.16
N ARG A 277 3.50 38.62 29.78
CA ARG A 277 3.17 37.20 29.58
C ARG A 277 3.51 36.78 28.15
N ALA A 278 4.15 35.63 27.98
CA ALA A 278 4.35 35.02 26.66
C ALA A 278 3.83 33.57 26.67
N HIS A 279 3.00 33.23 25.69
CA HIS A 279 2.52 31.87 25.47
C HIS A 279 3.11 31.28 24.19
N VAL A 280 3.15 29.96 24.09
CA VAL A 280 3.55 29.28 22.86
C VAL A 280 2.31 28.94 22.05
N MET A 281 2.15 29.57 20.89
CA MET A 281 1.17 29.21 19.89
C MET A 281 1.68 28.06 19.03
N HIS A 282 0.94 26.95 19.02
CA HIS A 282 1.25 25.81 18.16
C HIS A 282 0.54 25.93 16.82
N ASN A 283 1.32 25.91 15.74
CA ASN A 283 0.88 26.03 14.36
C ASN A 283 0.83 24.64 13.69
N PRO A 284 -0.32 23.94 13.69
CA PRO A 284 -0.38 22.52 13.33
C PRO A 284 -0.24 22.27 11.83
N PHE A 285 0.39 21.15 11.51
CA PHE A 285 0.20 20.43 10.24
C PHE A 285 -0.44 19.08 10.51
N THR A 286 -1.25 18.61 9.57
CA THR A 286 -2.01 17.37 9.70
C THR A 286 -2.10 16.63 8.37
N SER A 287 -2.50 15.36 8.38
CA SER A 287 -2.70 14.58 7.16
C SER A 287 -4.04 13.88 7.23
N VAL A 288 -4.70 13.67 6.09
CA VAL A 288 -5.86 12.77 5.98
C VAL A 288 -5.37 11.44 5.45
N THR A 289 -5.85 10.34 6.03
CA THR A 289 -5.69 9.01 5.49
C THR A 289 -7.06 8.48 5.11
N VAL A 290 -7.17 7.93 3.90
CA VAL A 290 -8.40 7.38 3.35
C VAL A 290 -8.19 5.90 3.05
N LEU A 291 -9.16 5.07 3.47
CA LEU A 291 -9.25 3.67 3.11
C LEU A 291 -10.37 3.51 2.08
N LEU A 292 -9.98 3.17 0.86
CA LEU A 292 -10.88 2.88 -0.25
C LEU A 292 -11.12 1.37 -0.34
N LYS A 293 -12.38 0.99 -0.57
CA LYS A 293 -12.81 -0.39 -0.80
C LYS A 293 -13.82 -0.44 -1.95
N GLU A 294 -14.08 -1.65 -2.42
CA GLU A 294 -15.11 -1.92 -3.43
C GLU A 294 -16.49 -2.11 -2.78
N GLU A 295 -17.57 -1.75 -3.49
CA GLU A 295 -18.95 -1.95 -3.05
C GLU A 295 -19.28 -3.42 -2.72
N ALA A 296 -18.53 -4.39 -3.24
CA ALA A 296 -18.57 -5.80 -2.85
C ALA A 296 -18.46 -6.00 -1.33
N THR A 297 -17.61 -5.21 -0.65
CA THR A 297 -17.51 -5.24 0.82
C THR A 297 -18.83 -4.85 1.48
N ARG A 298 -19.57 -3.89 0.92
CA ARG A 298 -20.87 -3.45 1.48
C ARG A 298 -21.97 -4.46 1.23
N VAL A 299 -21.98 -5.11 0.07
CA VAL A 299 -22.89 -6.23 -0.22
C VAL A 299 -22.70 -7.32 0.83
N ARG A 300 -21.46 -7.76 1.07
CA ARG A 300 -21.16 -8.75 2.12
C ARG A 300 -21.61 -8.28 3.51
N LEU A 301 -21.31 -7.04 3.88
CA LEU A 301 -21.71 -6.51 5.19
C LEU A 301 -23.24 -6.47 5.36
N SER A 302 -23.99 -6.16 4.29
CA SER A 302 -25.45 -6.19 4.27
C SER A 302 -25.98 -7.61 4.42
N GLU A 303 -25.41 -8.58 3.69
CA GLU A 303 -25.76 -9.99 3.83
C GLU A 303 -25.45 -10.54 5.23
N GLU A 304 -24.30 -10.20 5.81
CA GLU A 304 -23.96 -10.58 7.18
C GLU A 304 -24.92 -9.96 8.20
N LYS A 305 -25.37 -8.73 7.97
CA LYS A 305 -26.38 -8.06 8.80
C LYS A 305 -27.73 -8.75 8.66
N ARG A 306 -28.13 -9.14 7.43
CA ARG A 306 -29.38 -9.86 7.16
C ARG A 306 -29.38 -11.24 7.81
N LYS A 307 -28.32 -12.03 7.60
CA LYS A 307 -28.12 -13.34 8.26
C LYS A 307 -28.11 -13.20 9.78
N LYS A 308 -27.47 -12.16 10.32
CA LYS A 308 -27.49 -11.89 11.77
C LYS A 308 -28.90 -11.59 12.25
N PHE A 309 -29.71 -10.87 11.46
CA PHE A 309 -31.10 -10.58 11.78
C PHE A 309 -31.97 -11.84 11.72
N GLU A 310 -31.86 -12.63 10.65
CA GLU A 310 -32.52 -13.94 10.49
C GLU A 310 -32.19 -14.90 11.65
N ASN A 311 -30.93 -14.89 12.12
CA ASN A 311 -30.48 -15.71 13.24
C ASN A 311 -30.93 -15.19 14.62
N ARG A 312 -31.48 -13.97 14.74
CA ARG A 312 -31.99 -13.49 16.03
C ARG A 312 -33.26 -14.26 16.35
N LYS A 313 -33.32 -14.80 17.56
CA LYS A 313 -34.54 -15.40 18.08
C LYS A 313 -35.66 -14.37 18.06
N LEU A 314 -36.86 -14.82 17.68
CA LEU A 314 -38.07 -14.02 17.75
C LEU A 314 -38.34 -13.64 19.21
N TRP A 315 -38.92 -12.46 19.41
CA TRP A 315 -39.37 -12.06 20.73
C TRP A 315 -40.60 -12.90 21.10
N LEU A 316 -40.52 -13.59 22.24
CA LEU A 316 -41.62 -14.37 22.82
C LEU A 316 -42.22 -13.55 23.98
N HIS A 317 -43.56 -13.55 24.10
CA HIS A 317 -44.25 -12.84 25.18
C HIS A 317 -43.80 -13.33 26.57
N LEU A 318 -43.69 -14.66 26.74
CA LEU A 318 -43.16 -15.30 27.94
C LEU A 318 -41.91 -16.11 27.55
N PRO A 319 -40.70 -15.54 27.68
CA PRO A 319 -39.48 -16.25 27.32
C PRO A 319 -39.01 -17.16 28.47
N ASP A 320 -38.55 -18.37 28.13
CA ASP A 320 -37.88 -19.27 29.07
C ASP A 320 -36.50 -18.71 29.44
N ARG A 321 -36.42 -18.02 30.58
CA ARG A 321 -35.16 -17.51 31.13
C ARG A 321 -34.56 -18.60 32.03
N PRO A 322 -33.26 -18.94 31.87
CA PRO A 322 -32.64 -19.92 32.75
C PRO A 322 -32.61 -19.36 34.18
N VAL A 323 -32.92 -20.22 35.16
CA VAL A 323 -32.69 -19.90 36.57
C VAL A 323 -31.18 -19.85 36.78
N THR A 324 -30.64 -18.65 37.00
CA THR A 324 -29.18 -18.43 37.06
C THR A 324 -28.55 -18.82 38.39
N ALA A 325 -29.36 -19.14 39.40
CA ALA A 325 -28.89 -19.52 40.73
C ALA A 325 -29.04 -21.03 40.94
N GLN A 326 -27.96 -21.68 41.34
CA GLN A 326 -27.97 -23.09 41.72
C GLN A 326 -28.12 -23.21 43.25
N ARG A 327 -29.02 -24.09 43.69
CA ARG A 327 -29.12 -24.54 45.09
C ARG A 327 -28.88 -26.04 45.14
N GLN A 328 -28.36 -26.54 46.26
CA GLN A 328 -28.05 -27.96 46.46
C GLN A 328 -29.28 -28.77 46.91
N TYR A 329 -30.48 -28.19 46.85
CA TYR A 329 -31.74 -28.82 47.19
C TYR A 329 -32.84 -28.33 46.24
N PRO A 330 -33.84 -29.17 45.91
CA PRO A 330 -34.99 -28.75 45.12
C PRO A 330 -35.84 -27.74 45.90
N LEU A 331 -36.33 -26.70 45.21
CA LEU A 331 -37.23 -25.71 45.81
C LEU A 331 -38.70 -26.03 45.54
N TRP A 332 -38.98 -26.63 44.39
CA TRP A 332 -40.28 -27.06 43.90
C TRP A 332 -40.09 -28.28 43.00
#